data_AF-A0A443SBW6-F1
#
_entry.id   AF-A0A443SBW6-F1
#
_cell.length_a   1.000
_cell.length_b   1.000
_cell.length_c   1.000
_cell.angle_alpha   90.00
_cell.angle_beta   90.00
_cell.angle_gamma   90.00
#
_symmetry.space_group_name_H-M   'P 1'
#
loop_
_entity.id
_entity.type
_entity.pdbx_description
1 polymer ?
#
loop_
_entity_poly.entity_id
_entity_poly.type
_entity_poly.pdbx_seq_one_letter_code
_entity_poly.pdbx_strand_id
1 'polypeptide(L)'
;MCSIRSNLVPKSNSILDDYTISDVVLGLGINGKVVECRDRKYGNKYALKETKIHFHKKVLRDNKKARREVELHWKASNCKNIVNIIDVYDNVYGTQKCLLVVMECMEGGELFNRIQERAETANHGLPISPGMKRRIRAGEYDFPDAEWKNVSKDAKNLIRGLLNTDPIKRITIEQLFKHPWIAKHTEVPQTPLHSIRVLKEDVDCWPEVQDEMSTALASMRVDYDSNIYLKTIGSIKNKLLEKRRRAKQ
;
A
#
# COMPACT_ATOMS: atom_id res chain seq x y z
N MET A 1 -4.18 -17.91 15.67
CA MET A 1 -5.13 -18.16 14.55
C MET A 1 -6.17 -17.05 14.60
N CYS A 2 -6.38 -16.29 13.52
CA CYS A 2 -7.51 -15.35 13.47
C CYS A 2 -8.82 -16.14 13.53
N SER A 3 -9.72 -15.75 14.43
CA SER A 3 -11.10 -16.26 14.40
C SER A 3 -11.75 -15.85 13.08
N ILE A 4 -12.39 -16.82 12.40
CA ILE A 4 -13.12 -16.56 11.16
C ILE A 4 -14.25 -15.59 11.49
N ARG A 5 -14.16 -14.39 10.94
CA ARG A 5 -15.22 -13.38 11.05
C ARG A 5 -16.43 -13.85 10.24
N SER A 6 -17.64 -13.56 10.71
CA SER A 6 -18.87 -13.83 9.96
C SER A 6 -18.82 -13.17 8.58
N ASN A 7 -19.61 -13.66 7.63
CA ASN A 7 -19.71 -13.04 6.31
C ASN A 7 -20.13 -11.56 6.45
N LEU A 8 -19.52 -10.71 5.63
CA LEU A 8 -19.83 -9.28 5.59
C LEU A 8 -21.26 -9.06 5.07
N VAL A 9 -22.07 -8.37 5.85
CA VAL A 9 -23.38 -7.87 5.42
C VAL A 9 -23.37 -6.35 5.56
N PRO A 10 -23.24 -5.59 4.46
CA PRO A 10 -23.26 -4.14 4.50
C PRO A 10 -24.60 -3.60 5.01
N LYS A 11 -24.56 -2.54 5.81
CA LYS A 11 -25.73 -1.81 6.28
C LYS A 11 -26.32 -0.97 5.16
N SER A 12 -27.65 -0.90 5.07
CA SER A 12 -28.35 -0.12 4.03
C SER A 12 -28.95 1.20 4.53
N ASN A 13 -28.96 1.43 5.85
CA ASN A 13 -29.38 2.71 6.42
C ASN A 13 -28.35 3.81 6.12
N SER A 14 -28.72 5.07 6.37
CA SER A 14 -27.78 6.16 6.20
C SER A 14 -26.65 6.03 7.22
N ILE A 15 -25.40 6.14 6.79
CA ILE A 15 -24.27 6.20 7.73
C ILE A 15 -24.44 7.35 8.73
N LEU A 16 -25.13 8.42 8.31
CA LEU A 16 -25.38 9.60 9.13
C LEU A 16 -26.33 9.33 10.30
N ASP A 17 -27.05 8.21 10.27
CA ASP A 17 -27.91 7.75 11.38
C ASP A 17 -27.06 7.23 12.55
N ASP A 18 -25.89 6.69 12.25
CA ASP A 18 -25.01 6.01 13.23
C ASP A 18 -23.76 6.82 13.56
N TYR A 19 -23.26 7.62 12.61
CA TYR A 19 -22.01 8.37 12.72
C TYR A 19 -22.16 9.85 12.35
N THR A 20 -21.37 10.70 12.99
CA THR A 20 -21.13 12.08 12.57
C THR A 20 -19.80 12.12 11.82
N ILE A 21 -19.83 12.58 10.56
CA ILE A 21 -18.64 12.68 9.70
C ILE A 21 -18.05 14.08 9.85
N SER A 22 -16.73 14.17 10.02
CA SER A 22 -15.99 15.43 10.11
C SER A 22 -15.31 15.78 8.78
N ASP A 23 -15.00 17.05 8.58
CA ASP A 23 -14.20 17.52 7.44
C ASP A 23 -12.70 17.21 7.59
N VAL A 24 -12.28 16.83 8.81
CA VAL A 24 -10.89 16.50 9.15
C VAL A 24 -10.40 15.32 8.31
N VAL A 25 -9.34 15.57 7.54
CA VAL A 25 -8.68 14.57 6.70
C VAL A 25 -7.66 13.82 7.52
N LEU A 26 -7.82 12.51 7.64
CA LEU A 26 -6.85 11.64 8.33
C LEU A 26 -5.76 11.11 7.38
N GLY A 27 -6.05 11.03 6.08
CA GLY A 27 -5.07 10.61 5.08
C GLY A 27 -5.60 10.56 3.66
N LEU A 28 -4.69 10.42 2.70
CA LEU A 28 -4.99 10.24 1.28
C LEU A 28 -4.54 8.84 0.85
N GLY A 29 -5.51 7.96 0.59
CA GLY A 29 -5.25 6.64 0.04
C GLY A 29 -5.33 6.63 -1.50
N ILE A 30 -4.78 5.57 -2.12
CA ILE A 30 -4.83 5.35 -3.57
C ILE A 30 -6.29 5.38 -4.10
N ASN A 31 -7.24 4.90 -3.29
CA ASN A 31 -8.66 4.76 -3.68
C ASN A 31 -9.56 5.88 -3.14
N GLY A 32 -9.03 6.85 -2.38
CA GLY A 32 -9.85 7.92 -1.82
C GLY A 32 -9.29 8.56 -0.56
N LYS A 33 -9.99 9.61 -0.13
CA LYS A 33 -9.73 10.34 1.11
C LYS A 33 -10.20 9.50 2.30
N VAL A 34 -9.45 9.54 3.39
CA VAL A 34 -9.86 9.01 4.69
C VAL A 34 -10.15 10.19 5.60
N VAL A 35 -11.34 10.23 6.19
CA VAL A 35 -11.81 11.32 7.07
C VAL A 35 -12.10 10.81 8.47
N GLU A 36 -12.08 11.70 9.45
CA GLU A 36 -12.52 11.38 10.82
C GLU A 36 -14.05 11.24 10.86
N CYS A 37 -14.54 10.22 11.56
CA CYS A 37 -15.94 10.14 11.96
C CYS A 37 -16.06 9.70 13.42
N ARG A 38 -17.22 9.98 14.04
CA ARG A 38 -17.52 9.62 15.43
C ARG A 38 -18.85 8.91 15.53
N ASP A 39 -18.92 7.84 16.31
CA ASP A 39 -20.20 7.18 16.54
C ASP A 39 -21.11 8.07 17.38
N ARG A 40 -22.42 8.06 17.10
CA ARG A 40 -23.39 8.92 17.80
C ARG A 40 -23.76 8.43 19.19
N LYS A 41 -23.48 7.15 19.51
CA LYS A 41 -23.95 6.51 20.74
C LYS A 41 -23.03 6.80 21.94
N TYR A 42 -21.73 6.79 21.69
CA TYR A 42 -20.67 6.88 22.67
C TYR A 42 -19.65 7.97 22.32
N GLY A 43 -19.64 8.48 21.08
CA GLY A 43 -18.72 9.52 20.64
C GLY A 43 -17.30 9.02 20.34
N ASN A 44 -17.10 7.70 20.20
CA ASN A 44 -15.77 7.16 19.90
C ASN A 44 -15.35 7.55 18.49
N LYS A 45 -14.04 7.74 18.32
CA LYS A 45 -13.42 8.19 17.07
C LYS A 45 -13.05 7.02 16.17
N TYR A 46 -13.33 7.17 14.88
CA TYR A 46 -13.08 6.20 13.82
C TYR A 46 -12.53 6.88 12.57
N ALA A 47 -12.01 6.06 11.66
CA ALA A 47 -11.60 6.48 10.33
C ALA A 47 -12.61 6.01 9.29
N LEU A 48 -13.18 6.94 8.55
CA LEU A 48 -14.06 6.63 7.43
C LEU A 48 -13.25 6.67 6.14
N LYS A 49 -13.05 5.50 5.53
CA LYS A 49 -12.59 5.42 4.15
C LYS A 49 -13.78 5.62 3.24
N GLU A 50 -13.82 6.81 2.67
CA GLU A 50 -14.80 7.13 1.66
C GLU A 50 -14.25 6.67 0.32
N THR A 51 -14.95 5.75 -0.34
CA THR A 51 -14.76 5.57 -1.78
C THR A 51 -15.46 6.75 -2.49
N LYS A 52 -14.85 7.93 -2.37
CA LYS A 52 -15.18 9.20 -3.03
C LYS A 52 -16.58 9.77 -2.79
N ILE A 53 -16.67 10.75 -1.91
CA ILE A 53 -17.77 11.72 -1.90
C ILE A 53 -17.21 13.10 -1.60
N HIS A 54 -17.29 14.01 -2.56
CA HIS A 54 -17.86 15.36 -2.45
C HIS A 54 -17.67 16.12 -3.77
N PHE A 55 -18.70 16.92 -4.09
CA PHE A 55 -18.79 18.02 -5.06
C PHE A 55 -17.64 18.17 -6.09
N HIS A 56 -18.00 17.95 -7.37
CA HIS A 56 -17.19 18.15 -8.57
C HIS A 56 -16.14 17.08 -8.93
N LYS A 57 -16.65 16.12 -9.72
CA LYS A 57 -15.98 15.26 -10.72
C LYS A 57 -15.22 14.01 -10.21
N LYS A 58 -15.70 12.86 -10.73
CA LYS A 58 -15.22 11.46 -10.65
C LYS A 58 -15.49 10.72 -9.33
N VAL A 59 -16.77 10.50 -9.01
CA VAL A 59 -17.23 9.42 -8.12
C VAL A 59 -16.80 8.06 -8.69
N LEU A 60 -16.21 7.18 -7.87
CA LEU A 60 -15.98 5.78 -8.24
C LEU A 60 -17.20 4.99 -7.77
N ARG A 61 -17.92 4.42 -8.73
CA ARG A 61 -19.13 3.62 -8.51
C ARG A 61 -18.80 2.38 -7.69
N ASP A 62 -19.73 1.96 -6.84
CA ASP A 62 -19.78 0.57 -6.35
C ASP A 62 -19.59 -0.38 -7.54
N ASN A 63 -18.54 -1.18 -7.46
CA ASN A 63 -18.14 -2.11 -8.49
C ASN A 63 -17.53 -3.36 -7.85
N LYS A 64 -17.43 -4.43 -8.64
CA LYS A 64 -16.95 -5.72 -8.17
C LYS A 64 -15.55 -5.66 -7.53
N LYS A 65 -14.67 -4.76 -7.99
CA LYS A 65 -13.32 -4.59 -7.44
C LYS A 65 -13.35 -3.99 -6.04
N ALA A 66 -14.13 -2.93 -5.84
CA ALA A 66 -14.30 -2.30 -4.53
C ALA A 66 -14.94 -3.28 -3.52
N ARG A 67 -16.00 -4.01 -3.91
CA ARG A 67 -16.60 -5.04 -3.04
C ARG A 67 -15.61 -6.12 -2.66
N ARG A 68 -14.80 -6.60 -3.61
CA ARG A 68 -13.76 -7.61 -3.35
C ARG A 68 -12.68 -7.09 -2.39
N GLU A 69 -12.24 -5.84 -2.55
CA GLU A 69 -11.26 -5.21 -1.64
C GLU A 69 -11.80 -5.18 -0.20
N VAL A 70 -13.05 -4.73 -0.02
CA VAL A 70 -13.69 -4.66 1.30
C VAL A 70 -13.90 -6.05 1.89
N GLU A 71 -14.31 -7.04 1.09
CA GLU A 71 -14.51 -8.41 1.56
C GLU A 71 -13.19 -9.06 2.02
N LEU A 72 -12.10 -8.87 1.26
CA LEU A 72 -10.78 -9.38 1.63
C LEU A 72 -10.27 -8.72 2.91
N HIS A 73 -10.44 -7.41 3.05
CA HIS A 73 -10.05 -6.67 4.25
C HIS A 73 -10.92 -7.05 5.46
N TRP A 74 -12.22 -7.28 5.26
CA TRP A 74 -13.11 -7.79 6.32
C TRP A 74 -12.67 -9.17 6.82
N LYS A 75 -12.25 -10.07 5.94
CA LYS A 75 -11.72 -11.40 6.31
C LYS A 75 -10.38 -11.30 7.03
N ALA A 76 -9.55 -10.33 6.67
CA ALA A 76 -8.26 -10.07 7.30
C ALA A 76 -8.37 -9.32 8.64
N SER A 77 -9.52 -8.71 8.90
CA SER A 77 -9.85 -8.08 10.18
C SER A 77 -9.76 -9.13 11.31
N ASN A 78 -9.50 -8.67 12.54
CA ASN A 78 -9.07 -9.49 13.70
C ASN A 78 -7.58 -9.91 13.69
N CYS A 79 -6.84 -9.66 12.62
CA CYS A 79 -5.39 -9.73 12.71
C CYS A 79 -4.86 -8.49 13.45
N LYS A 80 -4.13 -8.69 14.55
CA LYS A 80 -3.59 -7.60 15.40
C LYS A 80 -2.82 -6.52 14.62
N ASN A 81 -2.21 -6.90 13.49
CA ASN A 81 -1.37 -6.01 12.69
C ASN A 81 -2.05 -5.54 11.39
N ILE A 82 -3.37 -5.75 11.24
CA ILE A 82 -4.17 -5.25 10.12
C ILE A 82 -5.30 -4.40 10.69
N VAL A 83 -5.46 -3.20 10.13
CA VAL A 83 -6.52 -2.26 10.56
C VAL A 83 -7.89 -2.94 10.51
N ASN A 84 -8.64 -2.84 11.59
CA ASN A 84 -9.93 -3.48 11.75
C ASN A 84 -11.03 -2.67 11.04
N ILE A 85 -11.86 -3.34 10.24
CA ILE A 85 -13.12 -2.76 9.76
C ILE A 85 -14.17 -2.87 10.86
N ILE A 86 -14.81 -1.76 11.21
CA ILE A 86 -15.88 -1.71 12.21
C ILE A 86 -17.22 -1.94 11.53
N ASP A 87 -17.52 -1.15 10.51
CA ASP A 87 -18.78 -1.18 9.77
C ASP A 87 -18.56 -0.95 8.27
N VAL A 88 -19.49 -1.46 7.46
CA VAL A 88 -19.56 -1.18 6.03
C VAL A 88 -21.00 -0.80 5.69
N TYR A 89 -21.16 0.29 4.94
CA TYR A 89 -22.46 0.73 4.45
C TYR A 89 -22.52 0.70 2.92
N ASP A 90 -23.67 0.33 2.38
CA ASP A 90 -24.06 0.44 0.98
C ASP A 90 -25.06 1.60 0.87
N ASN A 91 -24.56 2.79 0.56
CA ASN A 91 -25.35 4.02 0.47
C ASN A 91 -25.46 4.53 -0.97
N VAL A 92 -26.48 5.34 -1.22
CA VAL A 92 -26.67 6.04 -2.50
C VAL A 92 -26.46 7.53 -2.29
N TYR A 93 -25.54 8.13 -3.05
CA TYR A 93 -25.34 9.57 -3.09
C TYR A 93 -25.73 10.11 -4.46
N GLY A 94 -26.82 10.88 -4.50
CA GLY A 94 -27.47 11.26 -5.75
C GLY A 94 -27.96 10.02 -6.52
N THR A 95 -27.33 9.71 -7.64
CA THR A 95 -27.65 8.52 -8.47
C THR A 95 -26.61 7.41 -8.38
N GLN A 96 -25.56 7.56 -7.55
CA GLN A 96 -24.45 6.60 -7.50
C GLN A 96 -24.45 5.82 -6.19
N LYS A 97 -24.34 4.49 -6.32
CA LYS A 97 -24.06 3.60 -5.18
C LYS A 97 -22.59 3.75 -4.77
N CYS A 98 -22.36 3.87 -3.48
CA CYS A 98 -21.06 4.04 -2.86
C CYS A 98 -20.92 3.08 -1.67
N LEU A 99 -19.71 2.57 -1.46
CA LEU A 99 -19.38 1.79 -0.26
C LEU A 99 -18.65 2.68 0.73
N LEU A 100 -19.17 2.76 1.94
CA LEU A 100 -18.55 3.49 3.03
C LEU A 100 -17.98 2.50 4.03
N VAL A 101 -16.69 2.62 4.33
CA VAL A 101 -15.99 1.67 5.20
C VAL A 101 -15.50 2.40 6.44
N VAL A 102 -16.12 2.11 7.58
CA VAL A 102 -15.70 2.61 8.89
C VAL A 102 -14.65 1.66 9.44
N MET A 103 -13.52 2.21 9.87
CA MET A 103 -12.36 1.49 10.37
C MET A 103 -11.92 2.06 11.71
N GLU A 104 -11.14 1.29 12.47
CA GLU A 104 -10.47 1.84 13.64
C GLU A 104 -9.55 3.01 13.25
N CYS A 105 -9.42 3.99 14.15
CA CYS A 105 -8.60 5.17 13.89
C CYS A 105 -7.14 4.92 14.32
N MET A 106 -6.20 5.12 13.40
CA MET A 106 -4.76 4.91 13.64
C MET A 106 -4.06 6.23 13.94
N GLU A 107 -3.97 6.63 15.21
CA GLU A 107 -3.59 8.00 15.58
C GLU A 107 -2.10 8.29 15.59
N GLY A 108 -1.23 7.29 15.71
CA GLY A 108 0.20 7.59 15.85
C GLY A 108 0.89 7.98 14.53
N GLY A 109 0.19 8.10 13.40
CA GLY A 109 0.78 8.50 12.13
C GLY A 109 1.66 7.44 11.45
N GLU A 110 2.33 7.83 10.37
CA GLU A 110 3.11 6.96 9.50
C GLU A 110 4.42 6.45 10.14
N LEU A 111 4.81 5.22 9.80
CA LEU A 111 5.97 4.55 10.39
C LEU A 111 7.27 5.33 10.21
N PHE A 112 7.55 5.82 8.99
CA PHE A 112 8.80 6.53 8.70
C PHE A 112 8.86 7.91 9.38
N ASN A 113 7.73 8.59 9.50
CA ASN A 113 7.65 9.85 10.26
C ASN A 113 8.00 9.62 11.73
N ARG A 114 7.46 8.57 12.36
CA ARG A 114 7.84 8.21 13.75
C ARG A 114 9.32 7.87 13.91
N ILE A 115 9.93 7.24 12.90
CA ILE A 115 11.37 6.93 12.91
C ILE A 115 12.17 8.23 12.85
N GLN A 116 11.75 9.17 12.02
CA GLN A 116 12.38 10.48 11.86
C GLN A 116 12.29 11.34 13.13
N GLU A 117 11.16 11.34 13.83
CA GLU A 117 10.93 12.14 15.03
C GLU A 117 11.85 11.75 16.22
N ARG A 118 12.37 10.52 16.26
CA ARG A 118 13.08 9.96 17.43
C ARG A 118 14.56 10.32 17.60
N ALA A 119 15.17 11.16 16.74
CA ALA A 119 16.60 11.49 16.88
C ALA A 119 16.86 12.96 17.24
N GLU A 120 17.47 13.20 18.39
CA GLU A 120 18.27 14.39 18.65
C GLU A 120 19.71 14.14 18.17
N THR A 121 20.21 15.05 17.32
CA THR A 121 21.61 15.24 16.87
C THR A 121 22.32 14.11 16.09
N ALA A 122 22.74 14.39 14.83
CA ALA A 122 24.10 14.17 14.27
C ALA A 122 24.14 14.00 12.72
N ASN A 123 25.32 14.33 12.16
CA ASN A 123 25.65 14.73 10.78
C ASN A 123 25.73 13.66 9.67
N HIS A 124 25.47 14.16 8.45
CA HIS A 124 25.64 13.76 7.04
C HIS A 124 25.83 12.28 6.65
N GLY A 125 24.86 11.75 5.90
CA GLY A 125 24.85 10.60 5.00
C GLY A 125 24.55 11.01 3.55
N LEU A 126 24.72 10.09 2.59
CA LEU A 126 24.63 10.37 1.15
C LEU A 126 23.26 9.96 0.59
N PRO A 127 22.69 10.74 -0.36
CA PRO A 127 21.41 10.43 -0.97
C PRO A 127 21.44 9.19 -1.87
N ILE A 128 20.29 8.53 -1.97
CA ILE A 128 20.07 7.40 -2.90
C ILE A 128 20.27 7.89 -4.33
N SER A 129 21.26 7.35 -5.05
CA SER A 129 21.58 7.81 -6.40
C SER A 129 20.52 7.39 -7.44
N PRO A 130 20.25 8.19 -8.48
CA PRO A 130 19.28 7.89 -9.55
C PRO A 130 19.51 6.56 -10.30
N GLY A 131 20.71 5.99 -10.22
CA GLY A 131 21.06 4.68 -10.80
C GLY A 131 20.72 3.47 -9.93
N MET A 132 20.49 3.68 -8.63
CA MET A 132 20.20 2.62 -7.67
C MET A 132 18.87 1.91 -8.00
N LYS A 133 17.89 2.62 -8.53
CA LYS A 133 16.57 2.11 -8.96
C LYS A 133 16.62 1.00 -10.00
N ARG A 134 17.38 1.23 -11.10
CA ARG A 134 17.53 0.26 -12.18
C ARG A 134 18.22 -0.99 -11.66
N ARG A 135 19.22 -0.78 -10.81
CA ARG A 135 20.00 -1.80 -10.16
C ARG A 135 19.17 -2.65 -9.20
N ILE A 136 18.36 -2.06 -8.32
CA ILE A 136 17.44 -2.82 -7.45
C ILE A 136 16.46 -3.67 -8.28
N ARG A 137 15.86 -3.11 -9.34
CA ARG A 137 14.93 -3.85 -10.21
C ARG A 137 15.60 -4.97 -11.03
N ALA A 138 16.87 -4.81 -11.37
CA ALA A 138 17.70 -5.84 -12.01
C ALA A 138 18.26 -6.86 -11.01
N GLY A 139 18.09 -6.65 -9.70
CA GLY A 139 18.73 -7.44 -8.64
C GLY A 139 20.20 -7.07 -8.38
N GLU A 140 20.69 -6.02 -9.02
CA GLU A 140 22.07 -5.51 -8.98
C GLU A 140 22.28 -4.42 -7.91
N TYR A 141 21.66 -4.55 -6.74
CA TYR A 141 21.90 -3.64 -5.62
C TYR A 141 23.03 -4.16 -4.73
N ASP A 142 23.62 -3.26 -3.97
CA ASP A 142 24.70 -3.59 -3.03
C ASP A 142 24.39 -3.01 -1.64
N PHE A 143 25.22 -3.33 -0.66
CA PHE A 143 25.11 -2.86 0.72
C PHE A 143 26.33 -1.99 1.07
N PRO A 144 26.30 -0.68 0.78
CA PRO A 144 27.46 0.22 0.96
C PRO A 144 28.00 0.19 2.39
N ASP A 145 29.32 0.12 2.54
CA ASP A 145 29.95 0.00 3.86
C ASP A 145 29.66 1.19 4.80
N ALA A 146 29.44 2.39 4.25
CA ALA A 146 29.16 3.58 5.05
C ALA A 146 27.96 3.41 5.99
N GLU A 147 26.89 2.74 5.56
CA GLU A 147 25.70 2.48 6.36
C GLU A 147 25.54 1.01 6.76
N TRP A 148 26.12 0.08 5.99
CA TRP A 148 25.85 -1.36 6.12
C TRP A 148 26.99 -2.18 6.71
N LYS A 149 28.15 -1.58 7.02
CA LYS A 149 29.31 -2.31 7.56
C LYS A 149 28.96 -3.14 8.81
N ASN A 150 28.16 -2.56 9.72
CA ASN A 150 27.80 -3.19 10.99
C ASN A 150 26.50 -4.02 10.93
N VAL A 151 25.82 -4.04 9.78
CA VAL A 151 24.58 -4.80 9.61
C VAL A 151 24.91 -6.28 9.40
N SER A 152 24.23 -7.16 10.14
CA SER A 152 24.52 -8.59 10.14
C SER A 152 24.35 -9.23 8.76
N LYS A 153 25.13 -10.29 8.50
CA LYS A 153 25.05 -11.06 7.25
C LYS A 153 23.66 -11.66 7.05
N ASP A 154 23.01 -12.10 8.12
CA ASP A 154 21.65 -12.65 8.09
C ASP A 154 20.62 -11.62 7.64
N ALA A 155 20.72 -10.36 8.09
CA ALA A 155 19.84 -9.28 7.62
C ALA A 155 20.04 -9.02 6.13
N LYS A 156 21.29 -8.93 5.66
CA LYS A 156 21.62 -8.74 4.23
C LYS A 156 21.10 -9.91 3.38
N ASN A 157 21.26 -11.14 3.85
CA ASN A 157 20.76 -12.34 3.16
C ASN A 157 19.24 -12.39 3.10
N LEU A 158 18.56 -11.96 4.16
CA LEU A 158 17.10 -11.86 4.17
C LEU A 158 16.59 -10.88 3.12
N ILE A 159 17.21 -9.69 3.03
CA ILE A 159 16.90 -8.68 2.00
C ILE A 159 17.12 -9.28 0.59
N ARG A 160 18.21 -10.03 0.38
CA ARG A 160 18.44 -10.79 -0.87
C ARG A 160 17.34 -11.77 -1.21
N GLY A 161 16.84 -12.52 -0.24
CA GLY A 161 15.71 -13.42 -0.44
C GLY A 161 14.41 -12.70 -0.81
N LEU A 162 14.14 -11.55 -0.17
CA LEU A 162 12.93 -10.76 -0.38
C LEU A 162 12.93 -10.02 -1.73
N LEU A 163 14.08 -9.49 -2.15
CA LEU A 163 14.24 -8.72 -3.38
C LEU A 163 14.69 -9.58 -4.57
N ASN A 164 14.48 -10.91 -4.51
CA ASN A 164 14.75 -11.77 -5.65
C ASN A 164 13.83 -11.39 -6.83
N THR A 165 14.45 -11.13 -7.99
CA THR A 165 13.75 -10.72 -9.21
C THR A 165 12.92 -11.85 -9.80
N ASP A 166 13.31 -13.11 -9.56
CA ASP A 166 12.55 -14.32 -9.91
C ASP A 166 11.47 -14.59 -8.85
N PRO A 167 10.17 -14.44 -9.17
CA PRO A 167 9.10 -14.63 -8.20
C PRO A 167 9.01 -16.05 -7.63
N ILE A 168 9.50 -17.06 -8.37
CA ILE A 168 9.46 -18.47 -7.95
C ILE A 168 10.56 -18.75 -6.91
N LYS A 169 11.70 -18.05 -7.03
CA LYS A 169 12.83 -18.16 -6.10
C LYS A 169 12.76 -17.17 -4.95
N ARG A 170 11.84 -16.20 -5.00
CA ARG A 170 11.62 -15.23 -3.93
C ARG A 170 11.15 -15.94 -2.67
N ILE A 171 11.70 -15.53 -1.52
CA ILE A 171 11.34 -16.12 -0.24
C ILE A 171 9.84 -15.97 0.04
N THR A 172 9.21 -17.05 0.48
CA THR A 172 7.80 -17.08 0.90
C THR A 172 7.62 -16.54 2.31
N ILE A 173 6.38 -16.22 2.70
CA ILE A 173 6.10 -15.71 4.04
C ILE A 173 6.40 -16.76 5.12
N GLU A 174 6.19 -18.05 4.83
CA GLU A 174 6.49 -19.16 5.74
C GLU A 174 8.00 -19.32 5.95
N GLN A 175 8.79 -19.15 4.89
CA GLN A 175 10.25 -19.15 4.98
C GLN A 175 10.76 -17.89 5.70
N LEU A 176 10.13 -16.73 5.49
CA LEU A 176 10.47 -15.48 6.18
C LEU A 176 10.34 -15.63 7.70
N PHE A 177 9.24 -16.20 8.19
CA PHE A 177 9.04 -16.42 9.63
C PHE A 177 10.03 -17.42 10.24
N LYS A 178 10.55 -18.35 9.45
CA LYS A 178 11.58 -19.31 9.88
C LYS A 178 13.00 -18.74 9.77
N HIS A 179 13.19 -17.62 9.10
CA HIS A 179 14.52 -17.05 8.88
C HIS A 179 15.12 -16.62 10.23
N PRO A 180 16.41 -16.92 10.52
CA PRO A 180 17.02 -16.68 11.83
C PRO A 180 16.85 -15.24 12.33
N TRP A 181 16.98 -14.27 11.43
CA TRP A 181 16.84 -12.84 11.74
C TRP A 181 15.43 -12.44 12.25
N ILE A 182 14.37 -13.14 11.79
CA ILE A 182 12.98 -12.90 12.23
C ILE A 182 12.62 -13.82 13.40
N ALA A 183 12.94 -15.11 13.30
CA ALA A 183 12.63 -16.10 14.32
C ALA A 183 13.26 -15.75 15.68
N LYS A 184 14.45 -15.15 15.66
CA LYS A 184 15.21 -14.72 16.84
C LYS A 184 15.22 -13.20 17.00
N HIS A 185 14.15 -12.51 16.62
CA HIS A 185 14.07 -11.04 16.67
C HIS A 185 14.36 -10.42 18.06
N THR A 186 14.28 -11.19 19.14
CA THR A 186 14.66 -10.77 20.51
C THR A 186 16.16 -10.88 20.80
N GLU A 187 16.91 -11.66 20.02
CA GLU A 187 18.34 -11.93 20.18
C GLU A 187 19.19 -11.20 19.12
N VAL A 188 18.57 -10.35 18.29
CA VAL A 188 19.28 -9.63 17.23
C VAL A 188 20.22 -8.57 17.81
N PRO A 189 21.41 -8.36 17.20
CA PRO A 189 22.34 -7.32 17.61
C PRO A 189 21.68 -5.95 17.62
N GLN A 190 21.88 -5.18 18.70
CA GLN A 190 21.44 -3.78 18.82
C GLN A 190 22.38 -2.85 18.05
N THR A 191 22.66 -3.16 16.79
CA THR A 191 23.52 -2.35 15.94
C THR A 191 22.84 -1.00 15.68
N PRO A 192 23.46 0.14 16.02
CA PRO A 192 22.93 1.45 15.66
C PRO A 192 22.78 1.57 14.14
N LEU A 193 21.61 2.02 13.69
CA LEU A 193 21.30 2.19 12.28
C LEU A 193 21.39 3.65 11.87
N HIS A 194 21.89 3.90 10.67
CA HIS A 194 21.95 5.25 10.08
C HIS A 194 20.60 5.74 9.54
N SER A 195 19.55 4.91 9.59
CA SER A 195 18.24 5.17 8.98
C SER A 195 17.63 6.51 9.42
N ILE A 196 17.69 6.85 10.71
CA ILE A 196 17.09 8.10 11.20
C ILE A 196 17.83 9.32 10.63
N ARG A 197 19.16 9.24 10.56
CA ARG A 197 20.00 10.29 9.99
C ARG A 197 19.67 10.52 8.52
N VAL A 198 19.70 9.45 7.71
CA VAL A 198 19.45 9.52 6.26
C VAL A 198 18.06 10.08 5.96
N LEU A 199 17.03 9.63 6.69
CA LEU A 199 15.66 10.14 6.52
C LEU A 199 15.51 11.62 6.88
N LYS A 200 16.36 12.17 7.75
CA LYS A 200 16.36 13.62 8.08
C LYS A 200 17.12 14.47 7.08
N GLU A 201 18.14 13.93 6.44
CA GLU A 201 18.94 14.66 5.47
C GLU A 201 18.26 14.71 4.11
N ASP A 202 17.59 13.62 3.74
CA ASP A 202 16.90 13.47 2.46
C ASP A 202 15.38 13.70 2.57
N VAL A 203 14.94 14.56 3.52
CA VAL A 203 13.50 14.84 3.71
C VAL A 203 12.85 15.33 2.43
N ASP A 204 13.55 16.19 1.69
CA ASP A 204 13.07 16.75 0.42
C ASP A 204 12.96 15.68 -0.68
N CYS A 205 13.78 14.62 -0.61
CA CYS A 205 13.77 13.50 -1.55
C CYS A 205 12.79 12.39 -1.14
N TRP A 206 12.32 12.36 0.10
CA TRP A 206 11.43 11.31 0.60
C TRP A 206 10.12 11.14 -0.20
N PRO A 207 9.43 12.21 -0.64
CA PRO A 207 8.28 12.09 -1.52
C PRO A 207 8.60 11.40 -2.84
N GLU A 208 9.78 11.65 -3.41
CA GLU A 208 10.23 10.98 -4.64
C GLU A 208 10.41 9.48 -4.40
N VAL A 209 11.03 9.10 -3.28
CA VAL A 209 11.18 7.68 -2.89
C VAL A 209 9.81 7.00 -2.75
N GLN A 210 8.82 7.66 -2.15
CA GLN A 210 7.45 7.14 -2.02
C GLN A 210 6.76 6.96 -3.38
N ASP A 211 6.88 7.93 -4.29
CA ASP A 211 6.31 7.85 -5.63
C ASP A 211 6.99 6.75 -6.47
N GLU A 212 8.32 6.64 -6.37
CA GLU A 212 9.08 5.61 -7.06
C GLU A 212 8.71 4.19 -6.58
N MET A 213 8.53 4.02 -5.27
CA MET A 213 8.06 2.76 -4.69
C MET A 213 6.65 2.42 -5.20
N SER A 214 5.76 3.41 -5.24
CA SER A 214 4.40 3.25 -5.76
C SER A 214 4.40 2.81 -7.23
N THR A 215 5.22 3.45 -8.06
CA THR A 215 5.40 3.11 -9.48
C THR A 215 6.00 1.71 -9.67
N ALA A 216 6.99 1.34 -8.85
CA ALA A 216 7.58 0.00 -8.89
C ALA A 216 6.54 -1.09 -8.58
N LEU A 217 5.75 -0.89 -7.53
CA LEU A 217 4.70 -1.84 -7.12
C LEU A 217 3.61 -2.00 -8.19
N ALA A 218 3.26 -0.93 -8.91
CA ALA A 218 2.34 -1.01 -10.03
C ALA A 218 2.85 -1.94 -11.15
N SER A 219 4.15 -1.86 -11.47
CA SER A 219 4.77 -2.67 -12.52
C SER A 219 4.97 -4.16 -12.15
N MET A 220 5.08 -4.45 -10.85
CA MET A 220 5.28 -5.82 -10.35
C MET A 220 3.98 -6.61 -10.20
N ARG A 221 2.82 -5.93 -10.22
CA ARG A 221 1.50 -6.56 -10.06
C ARG A 221 0.90 -6.84 -11.43
N VAL A 222 0.38 -8.05 -11.60
CA VAL A 222 -0.42 -8.38 -12.78
C VAL A 222 -1.80 -7.74 -12.61
N ASP A 223 -2.17 -6.86 -13.53
CA ASP A 223 -3.52 -6.30 -13.59
C ASP A 223 -4.48 -7.25 -14.32
N TYR A 224 -5.09 -8.16 -13.57
CA TYR A 224 -6.09 -9.08 -14.11
C TYR A 224 -7.39 -8.40 -14.55
N ASP A 225 -7.63 -7.13 -14.18
CA ASP A 225 -8.82 -6.38 -14.61
C ASP A 225 -8.62 -5.73 -15.99
N SER A 226 -7.39 -5.71 -16.50
CA SER A 226 -7.09 -5.30 -17.88
C SER A 226 -7.60 -6.37 -18.86
N ASN A 227 -8.92 -6.43 -19.05
CA ASN A 227 -9.60 -7.31 -20.01
C ASN A 227 -9.28 -6.95 -21.49
N ILE A 228 -8.15 -6.32 -21.75
CA ILE A 228 -7.67 -5.97 -23.08
C ILE A 228 -6.74 -7.09 -23.54
N TYR A 229 -7.34 -8.08 -24.17
CA TYR A 229 -6.57 -9.09 -24.90
C TYR A 229 -6.18 -8.52 -26.27
N LEU A 230 -4.92 -8.72 -26.65
CA LEU A 230 -4.51 -8.45 -28.02
C LEU A 230 -5.34 -9.34 -28.95
N LYS A 231 -6.10 -8.71 -29.84
CA LYS A 231 -6.83 -9.41 -30.89
C LYS A 231 -5.84 -10.18 -31.77
N THR A 232 -6.28 -11.29 -32.34
CA THR A 232 -5.49 -12.03 -33.34
C THR A 232 -5.21 -11.15 -34.56
N ILE A 233 -4.05 -11.29 -35.21
CA ILE A 233 -3.61 -10.43 -36.32
C ILE A 233 -4.67 -10.32 -37.44
N GLY A 234 -5.43 -11.39 -37.70
CA GLY A 234 -6.50 -11.40 -38.70
C GLY A 234 -7.70 -10.49 -38.37
N SER A 235 -8.01 -10.32 -37.07
CA SER A 235 -9.15 -9.51 -36.60
C SER A 235 -8.76 -8.09 -36.17
N ILE A 236 -7.47 -7.76 -36.14
CA ILE A 236 -6.98 -6.41 -35.82
C ILE A 236 -7.23 -5.47 -37.00
N LYS A 237 -7.94 -4.37 -36.72
CA LYS A 237 -8.05 -3.19 -37.59
C LYS A 237 -7.39 -2.01 -36.90
N ASN A 238 -6.30 -1.53 -37.50
CA ASN A 238 -5.54 -0.38 -37.02
C ASN A 238 -4.99 0.36 -38.24
N LYS A 239 -5.06 1.69 -38.24
CA LYS A 239 -4.63 2.57 -39.34
C LYS A 239 -3.21 2.27 -39.84
N LEU A 240 -2.27 2.00 -38.92
CA LEU A 240 -0.89 1.66 -39.27
C LEU A 240 -0.78 0.29 -39.94
N LEU A 241 -1.49 -0.72 -39.43
CA LEU A 241 -1.51 -2.06 -40.01
C LEU A 241 -2.17 -2.06 -41.39
N GLU A 242 -3.24 -1.30 -41.58
CA GLU A 242 -3.89 -1.13 -42.88
C GLU A 242 -2.98 -0.44 -43.89
N LYS A 243 -2.29 0.64 -43.49
CA LYS A 243 -1.29 1.32 -44.34
C LYS A 243 -0.17 0.37 -44.77
N ARG A 244 0.33 -0.47 -43.86
CA ARG A 244 1.37 -1.48 -44.17
C ARG A 244 0.86 -2.65 -45.02
N ARG A 245 -0.40 -3.07 -44.86
CA ARG A 245 -1.02 -4.08 -45.72
C ARG A 245 -1.18 -3.59 -47.17
N ARG A 246 -1.58 -2.33 -47.34
CA ARG A 246 -1.72 -1.69 -48.66
C ARG A 246 -0.38 -1.47 -49.38
N ALA A 247 0.71 -1.26 -48.63
CA ALA A 247 2.05 -1.09 -49.21
C ALA A 247 2.74 -2.42 -49.59
N LYS A 248 2.13 -3.57 -49.27
CA LYS A 248 2.61 -4.92 -49.63
C LYS A 248 1.82 -5.57 -50.77
N GLN A 249 0.72 -4.94 -51.21
CA GLN A 249 -0.01 -5.29 -52.43
C GLN A 249 0.54 -4.47 -53.58
#